data_AF-A0A2V9PVX7-F1
#
_entry.id   AF-A0A2V9PVX7-F1
#
_cell.length_a   1.000
_cell.length_b   1.000
_cell.length_c   1.000
_cell.angle_alpha   90.00
_cell.angle_beta   90.00
_cell.angle_gamma   90.00
#
_symmetry.space_group_name_H-M   'P 1'
#
loop_
_entity.id
_entity.type
_entity.pdbx_description
1 polymer ?
#
loop_
_entity_poly.entity_id
_entity_poly.type
_entity_poly.pdbx_seq_one_letter_code
_entity_poly.pdbx_strand_id
1 'polypeptide(L)'
;MTIASASLADQITRLRNHPSVFVWLYGSDNPPPANVETMYLQTLKDKHWPNPSLSSASATPTTVTGASGVKMTGPYDYVPPNYWLTDTTAGGAYGYNTETSPGPVIPTIESLKRFIPADHLWPIDEYWNYHAGGERFTTIDKFVNGLEQRYGKAANLPDFLRKSQAMNYEAQRAMFEAYGRNKYASTGVIQWMLNNAWPSLIWHLYDYYLVPSGAFFGTKKACEQLHVQYSYDDNSVAIVNGHSQSFSGLKVKATIYDIDAKEKASQDLTLDIPSDSSVRAFQLPKLENISPTYFLKLELRESGKSVSDNIYWLSTKPDVLDWANKLDTVYTPQSAYADLTGLNSLKPAKVTLRATASREGTAQVVHVVVQNPGNSVAFMVHLRLANQNTSQDVVPIFWNDNYFSLLPGEKQEVSARFDATHEVGPPVLTLDAWNVPRKQVVLGSK
;
A
#
# COMPACT_ATOMS: atom_id res chain seq x y z
N MET A 1 9.40 -39.28 -9.31
CA MET A 1 9.05 -39.12 -7.89
C MET A 1 10.28 -38.94 -6.99
N THR A 2 11.39 -39.67 -7.21
CA THR A 2 12.60 -39.59 -6.37
C THR A 2 13.19 -38.18 -6.23
N ILE A 3 13.30 -37.43 -7.34
CA ILE A 3 13.83 -36.04 -7.30
C ILE A 3 12.93 -35.14 -6.46
N ALA A 4 11.62 -35.12 -6.73
CA ALA A 4 10.67 -34.28 -5.99
C ALA A 4 10.69 -34.58 -4.47
N SER A 5 10.74 -35.86 -4.08
CA SER A 5 10.83 -36.26 -2.68
C SER A 5 12.16 -35.82 -2.04
N ALA A 6 13.28 -36.01 -2.74
CA ALA A 6 14.60 -35.58 -2.27
C ALA A 6 14.67 -34.05 -2.11
N SER A 7 14.16 -33.30 -3.08
CA SER A 7 14.08 -31.84 -3.01
C SER A 7 13.27 -31.37 -1.81
N LEU A 8 12.09 -31.96 -1.55
CA LEU A 8 11.30 -31.63 -0.37
C LEU A 8 12.04 -32.01 0.92
N ALA A 9 12.61 -33.21 0.97
CA ALA A 9 13.36 -33.69 2.14
C ALA A 9 14.50 -32.74 2.54
N ASP A 10 15.22 -32.19 1.57
CA ASP A 10 16.30 -31.23 1.78
C ASP A 10 15.76 -29.90 2.31
N GLN A 11 14.68 -29.36 1.72
CA GLN A 11 14.08 -28.11 2.18
C GLN A 11 13.54 -28.23 3.61
N ILE A 12 12.84 -29.32 3.94
CA ILE A 12 12.30 -29.52 5.29
C ILE A 12 13.43 -29.69 6.31
N THR A 13 14.48 -30.43 5.97
CA THR A 13 15.64 -30.58 6.86
C THR A 13 16.29 -29.22 7.15
N ARG A 14 16.38 -28.35 6.14
CA ARG A 14 16.90 -26.99 6.28
C ARG A 14 15.99 -26.09 7.10
N LEU A 15 14.68 -26.14 6.91
CA LEU A 15 13.75 -25.11 7.38
C LEU A 15 13.00 -25.46 8.66
N ARG A 16 12.88 -26.74 9.05
CA ARG A 16 12.07 -27.17 10.22
C ARG A 16 12.48 -26.58 11.57
N ASN A 17 13.70 -26.04 11.69
CA ASN A 17 14.21 -25.42 12.91
C ASN A 17 14.12 -23.88 12.88
N HIS A 18 13.55 -23.29 11.84
CA HIS A 18 13.41 -21.83 11.73
C HIS A 18 12.02 -21.38 12.20
N PRO A 19 11.90 -20.66 13.34
CA PRO A 19 10.61 -20.27 13.90
C PRO A 19 9.84 -19.26 13.02
N SER A 20 10.52 -18.60 12.06
CA SER A 20 9.87 -17.71 11.09
C SER A 20 9.10 -18.45 9.99
N VAL A 21 9.35 -19.76 9.80
CA VAL A 21 8.65 -20.55 8.77
C VAL A 21 7.47 -21.25 9.43
N PHE A 22 6.28 -20.67 9.30
CA PHE A 22 5.09 -21.10 10.07
C PHE A 22 4.09 -21.95 9.26
N VAL A 23 4.29 -22.13 7.96
CA VAL A 23 3.44 -22.95 7.09
C VAL A 23 4.25 -23.49 5.91
N TRP A 24 3.91 -24.68 5.41
CA TRP A 24 4.50 -25.24 4.20
C TRP A 24 3.46 -25.46 3.11
N LEU A 25 3.59 -24.77 1.98
CA LEU A 25 2.79 -25.02 0.78
C LEU A 25 3.57 -25.97 -0.14
N TYR A 26 3.02 -27.14 -0.44
CA TYR A 26 3.64 -28.10 -1.38
C TYR A 26 3.04 -28.06 -2.79
N GLY A 27 2.24 -27.03 -3.07
CA GLY A 27 1.74 -26.58 -4.36
C GLY A 27 1.44 -25.08 -4.31
N SER A 28 1.18 -24.46 -5.47
CA SER A 28 0.84 -23.02 -5.57
C SER A 28 -0.52 -22.86 -6.25
N ASP A 29 -0.56 -22.65 -7.56
CA ASP A 29 -1.78 -22.44 -8.33
C ASP A 29 -2.65 -23.70 -8.32
N ASN A 30 -1.99 -24.85 -8.48
CA ASN A 30 -2.61 -26.16 -8.50
C ASN A 30 -2.03 -27.05 -7.38
N PRO A 31 -2.87 -27.87 -6.73
CA PRO A 31 -2.39 -28.91 -5.86
C PRO A 31 -1.67 -30.00 -6.66
N PRO A 32 -0.73 -30.73 -6.04
CA PRO A 32 -0.12 -31.89 -6.71
C PRO A 32 -1.14 -33.01 -6.94
N PRO A 33 -0.92 -33.89 -7.93
CA PRO A 33 -1.70 -35.13 -8.08
C PRO A 33 -1.62 -36.01 -6.82
N ALA A 34 -2.66 -36.80 -6.56
CA ALA A 34 -2.82 -37.54 -5.30
C ALA A 34 -1.62 -38.42 -4.89
N ASN A 35 -0.96 -39.07 -5.86
CA ASN A 35 0.23 -39.89 -5.58
C ASN A 35 1.45 -39.04 -5.17
N VAL A 36 1.58 -37.84 -5.75
CA VAL A 36 2.64 -36.88 -5.41
C VAL A 36 2.34 -36.23 -4.05
N GLU A 37 1.08 -35.86 -3.80
CA GLU A 37 0.63 -35.35 -2.51
C GLU A 37 0.91 -36.33 -1.37
N THR A 38 0.51 -37.59 -1.54
CA THR A 38 0.78 -38.65 -0.56
C THR A 38 2.27 -38.79 -0.27
N MET A 39 3.10 -38.73 -1.31
CA MET A 39 4.56 -38.75 -1.17
C MET A 39 5.09 -37.54 -0.40
N TYR A 40 4.62 -36.32 -0.71
CA TYR A 40 5.03 -35.12 0.02
C TYR A 40 4.65 -35.18 1.50
N LEU A 41 3.42 -35.58 1.82
CA LEU A 41 2.96 -35.73 3.20
C LEU A 41 3.77 -36.77 3.97
N GLN A 42 4.14 -37.88 3.32
CA GLN A 42 5.04 -38.86 3.92
C GLN A 42 6.43 -38.26 4.17
N THR A 43 6.99 -37.50 3.22
CA THR A 43 8.27 -36.80 3.42
C THR A 43 8.20 -35.78 4.56
N LEU A 44 7.12 -35.00 4.67
CA LEU A 44 6.92 -34.06 5.79
C LEU A 44 6.93 -34.80 7.14
N LYS A 45 6.24 -35.94 7.22
CA LYS A 45 6.19 -36.79 8.41
C LYS A 45 7.57 -37.36 8.75
N ASP A 46 8.27 -37.95 7.77
CA ASP A 46 9.59 -38.56 7.95
C ASP A 46 10.67 -37.54 8.34
N LYS A 47 10.51 -36.29 7.90
CA LYS A 47 11.41 -35.19 8.24
C LYS A 47 10.93 -34.37 9.43
N HIS A 48 9.87 -34.80 10.12
CA HIS A 48 9.35 -34.16 11.33
C HIS A 48 9.05 -32.67 11.13
N TRP A 49 8.35 -32.30 10.05
CA TRP A 49 7.86 -30.93 9.86
C TRP A 49 6.88 -30.57 11.01
N PRO A 50 7.12 -29.48 11.77
CA PRO A 50 6.37 -29.21 13.00
C PRO A 50 5.10 -28.38 12.80
N ASN A 51 4.92 -27.76 11.63
CA ASN A 51 3.90 -26.74 11.38
C ASN A 51 2.80 -27.23 10.42
N PRO A 52 1.69 -26.47 10.24
CA PRO A 52 0.70 -26.77 9.22
C PRO A 52 1.31 -26.86 7.81
N SER A 53 0.64 -27.63 6.94
CA SER A 53 0.97 -27.71 5.52
C SER A 53 -0.30 -27.60 4.69
N LEU A 54 -0.19 -26.98 3.51
CA LEU A 54 -1.29 -26.70 2.61
C LEU A 54 -1.01 -27.30 1.23
N SER A 55 -2.07 -27.79 0.59
CA SER A 55 -1.98 -28.44 -0.71
C SER A 55 -1.61 -27.51 -1.83
N SER A 56 -2.11 -26.28 -1.78
CA SER A 56 -1.89 -25.24 -2.75
C SER A 56 -2.25 -23.88 -2.16
N ALA A 57 -1.84 -22.80 -2.83
CA ALA A 57 -2.25 -21.44 -2.55
C ALA A 57 -3.67 -21.14 -3.08
N SER A 58 -4.22 -21.96 -3.98
CA SER A 58 -5.59 -21.79 -4.49
C SER A 58 -6.63 -22.52 -3.62
N ALA A 59 -7.91 -22.25 -3.89
CA ALA A 59 -9.04 -22.90 -3.23
C ALA A 59 -9.31 -24.33 -3.76
N THR A 60 -8.48 -24.84 -4.68
CA THR A 60 -8.71 -26.12 -5.34
C THR A 60 -8.54 -27.28 -4.35
N PRO A 61 -9.59 -28.05 -4.07
CA PRO A 61 -9.49 -29.15 -3.12
C PRO A 61 -8.74 -30.34 -3.71
N THR A 62 -8.10 -31.13 -2.85
CA THR A 62 -7.48 -32.40 -3.24
C THR A 62 -8.32 -33.58 -2.78
N THR A 63 -8.05 -34.75 -3.35
CA THR A 63 -8.68 -36.00 -2.91
C THR A 63 -8.00 -36.60 -1.67
N VAL A 64 -6.80 -36.13 -1.29
CA VAL A 64 -6.03 -36.66 -0.14
C VAL A 64 -6.26 -35.83 1.11
N THR A 65 -6.16 -34.49 1.02
CA THR A 65 -6.28 -33.58 2.17
C THR A 65 -7.53 -32.69 2.14
N GLY A 66 -8.26 -32.66 1.02
CA GLY A 66 -9.50 -31.90 0.90
C GLY A 66 -9.25 -30.42 0.61
N ALA A 67 -10.07 -29.56 1.21
CA ALA A 67 -10.00 -28.11 0.99
C ALA A 67 -8.71 -27.51 1.57
N SER A 68 -8.08 -26.60 0.82
CA SER A 68 -6.87 -25.88 1.25
C SER A 68 -7.14 -24.81 2.32
N GLY A 69 -8.37 -24.31 2.43
CA GLY A 69 -8.74 -23.26 3.39
C GLY A 69 -8.28 -21.85 3.02
N VAL A 70 -7.76 -21.66 1.80
CA VAL A 70 -7.25 -20.39 1.28
C VAL A 70 -7.84 -20.08 -0.10
N LYS A 71 -7.55 -18.90 -0.66
CA LYS A 71 -7.98 -18.50 -2.00
C LYS A 71 -6.88 -17.79 -2.78
N MET A 72 -6.96 -17.95 -4.10
CA MET A 72 -6.15 -17.29 -5.13
C MET A 72 -7.11 -16.83 -6.22
N THR A 73 -7.87 -15.79 -5.94
CA THR A 73 -8.99 -15.34 -6.80
C THR A 73 -8.73 -13.97 -7.42
N GLY A 74 -7.46 -13.53 -7.35
CA GLY A 74 -6.99 -12.20 -7.71
C GLY A 74 -7.63 -11.11 -6.83
N PRO A 75 -7.69 -9.86 -7.31
CA PRO A 75 -7.18 -9.37 -8.60
C PRO A 75 -5.65 -9.27 -8.63
N TYR A 76 -5.13 -8.99 -9.83
CA TYR A 76 -3.72 -8.77 -10.15
C TYR A 76 -3.51 -7.52 -11.05
N ASP A 77 -4.57 -6.76 -11.31
CA ASP A 77 -4.57 -5.52 -12.06
C ASP A 77 -5.43 -4.48 -11.31
N TYR A 78 -5.51 -3.25 -11.82
CA TYR A 78 -6.17 -2.16 -11.11
C TYR A 78 -7.62 -2.47 -10.74
N VAL A 79 -7.96 -2.35 -9.46
CA VAL A 79 -9.35 -2.28 -8.97
C VAL A 79 -9.50 -1.06 -8.07
N PRO A 80 -10.69 -0.43 -8.02
CA PRO A 80 -10.90 0.74 -7.17
C PRO A 80 -10.88 0.37 -5.68
N PRO A 81 -10.63 1.34 -4.78
CA PRO A 81 -10.55 1.09 -3.33
C PRO A 81 -11.75 0.35 -2.73
N ASN A 82 -12.97 0.61 -3.20
CA ASN A 82 -14.17 -0.01 -2.67
C ASN A 82 -14.34 -1.49 -3.05
N TYR A 83 -13.60 -1.99 -4.04
CA TYR A 83 -13.59 -3.41 -4.42
C TYR A 83 -13.37 -4.32 -3.20
N TRP A 84 -12.38 -3.98 -2.37
CA TRP A 84 -11.91 -4.85 -1.29
C TRP A 84 -12.94 -5.09 -0.18
N LEU A 85 -13.90 -4.20 -0.02
CA LEU A 85 -14.96 -4.31 0.99
C LEU A 85 -16.33 -4.70 0.40
N THR A 86 -16.53 -4.48 -0.89
CA THR A 86 -17.80 -4.80 -1.57
C THR A 86 -17.81 -6.20 -2.18
N ASP A 87 -16.65 -6.75 -2.53
CA ASP A 87 -16.53 -8.10 -3.05
C ASP A 87 -16.57 -9.16 -1.94
N THR A 88 -17.42 -10.17 -2.13
CA THR A 88 -17.55 -11.31 -1.23
C THR A 88 -17.32 -12.65 -1.94
N THR A 89 -16.89 -12.64 -3.20
CA THR A 89 -16.80 -13.85 -4.04
C THR A 89 -15.46 -14.05 -4.74
N ALA A 90 -14.65 -13.00 -4.87
CA ALA A 90 -13.29 -13.08 -5.40
C ALA A 90 -12.26 -12.52 -4.39
N GLY A 91 -11.50 -11.50 -4.75
CA GLY A 91 -10.39 -10.94 -4.00
C GLY A 91 -10.74 -10.14 -2.75
N GLY A 92 -12.01 -9.81 -2.51
CA GLY A 92 -12.44 -9.01 -1.36
C GLY A 92 -12.06 -9.59 0.00
N ALA A 93 -12.20 -8.80 1.06
CA ALA A 93 -11.67 -9.08 2.40
C ALA A 93 -12.44 -10.17 3.17
N TYR A 94 -12.26 -11.43 2.76
CA TYR A 94 -12.76 -12.64 3.41
C TYR A 94 -11.81 -13.81 3.19
N GLY A 95 -11.76 -14.75 4.12
CA GLY A 95 -10.81 -15.87 4.09
C GLY A 95 -9.35 -15.41 4.02
N TYR A 96 -8.47 -16.30 3.55
CA TYR A 96 -7.05 -16.01 3.37
C TYR A 96 -6.72 -15.89 1.88
N ASN A 97 -6.42 -14.68 1.40
CA ASN A 97 -5.99 -14.48 0.01
C ASN A 97 -4.47 -14.57 -0.09
N THR A 98 -3.98 -15.64 -0.71
CA THR A 98 -2.54 -15.99 -0.71
C THR A 98 -1.71 -15.14 -1.66
N GLU A 99 -2.35 -14.43 -2.57
CA GLU A 99 -1.71 -13.54 -3.52
C GLU A 99 -2.76 -12.67 -4.23
N THR A 100 -2.67 -11.36 -4.04
CA THR A 100 -3.50 -10.39 -4.75
C THR A 100 -2.90 -9.00 -4.64
N SER A 101 -3.22 -8.11 -5.56
CA SER A 101 -2.90 -6.69 -5.44
C SER A 101 -3.80 -5.84 -6.34
N PRO A 102 -3.85 -4.51 -6.15
CA PRO A 102 -4.41 -3.58 -7.11
C PRO A 102 -3.52 -3.35 -8.34
N GLY A 103 -2.59 -4.28 -8.65
CA GLY A 103 -1.93 -4.34 -9.94
C GLY A 103 -0.68 -3.44 -10.10
N PRO A 104 -0.61 -2.63 -11.17
CA PRO A 104 0.57 -1.83 -11.47
C PRO A 104 0.99 -0.85 -10.36
N VAL A 105 2.30 -0.73 -10.15
CA VAL A 105 2.92 0.26 -9.26
C VAL A 105 4.01 0.97 -10.04
N ILE A 106 3.82 2.26 -10.30
CA ILE A 106 4.73 3.02 -11.15
C ILE A 106 5.91 3.52 -10.32
N PRO A 107 7.17 3.22 -10.68
CA PRO A 107 8.34 3.71 -9.95
C PRO A 107 8.49 5.24 -10.02
N THR A 108 9.36 5.79 -9.17
CA THR A 108 9.73 7.20 -9.22
C THR A 108 10.44 7.54 -10.54
N ILE A 109 10.48 8.82 -10.92
CA ILE A 109 11.19 9.25 -12.13
C ILE A 109 12.67 8.87 -12.09
N GLU A 110 13.30 8.91 -10.92
CA GLU A 110 14.70 8.56 -10.74
C GLU A 110 14.97 7.08 -10.98
N SER A 111 14.03 6.19 -10.66
CA SER A 111 14.11 4.77 -10.99
C SER A 111 13.78 4.50 -12.46
N LEU A 112 12.73 5.11 -13.00
CA LEU A 112 12.33 4.96 -14.41
C LEU A 112 13.47 5.28 -15.38
N LYS A 113 14.19 6.38 -15.13
CA LYS A 113 15.35 6.81 -15.93
C LYS A 113 16.51 5.80 -15.96
N ARG A 114 16.53 4.81 -15.08
CA ARG A 114 17.58 3.78 -15.04
C ARG A 114 17.32 2.63 -16.01
N PHE A 115 16.08 2.44 -16.46
CA PHE A 115 15.71 1.32 -17.33
C PHE A 115 14.83 1.69 -18.53
N ILE A 116 14.23 2.89 -18.55
CA ILE A 116 13.52 3.43 -19.71
C ILE A 116 14.43 4.46 -20.41
N PRO A 117 14.69 4.33 -21.73
CA PRO A 117 15.43 5.32 -22.49
C PRO A 117 14.78 6.71 -22.45
N ALA A 118 15.59 7.76 -22.53
CA ALA A 118 15.14 9.14 -22.29
C ALA A 118 14.05 9.62 -23.26
N ASP A 119 14.13 9.20 -24.53
CA ASP A 119 13.18 9.47 -25.60
C ASP A 119 11.89 8.63 -25.51
N HIS A 120 11.89 7.58 -24.69
CA HIS A 120 10.77 6.68 -24.42
C HIS A 120 10.14 6.87 -23.03
N LEU A 121 10.56 7.91 -22.30
CA LEU A 121 9.98 8.22 -20.98
C LEU A 121 8.53 8.70 -21.05
N TRP A 122 8.12 9.28 -22.19
CA TRP A 122 6.76 9.76 -22.38
C TRP A 122 6.42 10.00 -23.87
N PRO A 123 5.25 9.58 -24.37
CA PRO A 123 4.19 8.82 -23.69
C PRO A 123 4.59 7.36 -23.40
N ILE A 124 3.75 6.63 -22.65
CA ILE A 124 3.91 5.19 -22.40
C ILE A 124 3.87 4.44 -23.74
N ASP A 125 4.84 3.56 -23.96
CA ASP A 125 4.97 2.78 -25.19
C ASP A 125 5.50 1.35 -24.90
N GLU A 126 5.99 0.67 -25.93
CA GLU A 126 6.55 -0.68 -25.85
C GLU A 126 7.74 -0.83 -24.88
N TYR A 127 8.51 0.22 -24.62
CA TYR A 127 9.61 0.16 -23.65
C TYR A 127 9.07 0.07 -22.22
N TRP A 128 7.95 0.72 -21.94
CA TRP A 128 7.23 0.52 -20.68
C TRP A 128 6.66 -0.89 -20.60
N ASN A 129 5.94 -1.31 -21.64
CA ASN A 129 5.28 -2.62 -21.68
C ASN A 129 6.27 -3.78 -21.55
N TYR A 130 7.50 -3.62 -22.04
CA TYR A 130 8.58 -4.59 -21.82
C TYR A 130 8.83 -4.84 -20.32
N HIS A 131 8.70 -3.81 -19.49
CA HIS A 131 8.86 -3.87 -18.03
C HIS A 131 7.56 -4.13 -17.25
N ALA A 132 6.48 -4.49 -17.95
CA ALA A 132 5.26 -5.02 -17.34
C ALA A 132 5.43 -6.53 -17.04
N GLY A 133 4.37 -7.32 -17.19
CA GLY A 133 4.36 -8.76 -16.97
C GLY A 133 4.23 -9.56 -18.27
N GLY A 134 4.33 -10.89 -18.14
CA GLY A 134 4.07 -11.81 -19.24
C GLY A 134 2.60 -12.17 -19.39
N GLU A 135 2.31 -13.10 -20.30
CA GLU A 135 0.98 -13.67 -20.53
C GLU A 135 -0.11 -12.62 -20.79
N ARG A 136 -0.93 -12.30 -19.78
CA ARG A 136 -2.08 -11.39 -19.85
C ARG A 136 -1.84 -10.06 -19.11
N PHE A 137 -0.60 -9.80 -18.69
CA PHE A 137 -0.17 -8.63 -17.90
C PHE A 137 0.80 -7.74 -18.67
N THR A 138 0.71 -7.72 -20.00
CA THR A 138 1.68 -7.12 -20.91
C THR A 138 1.60 -5.61 -21.04
N THR A 139 0.56 -4.98 -20.50
CA THR A 139 0.39 -3.52 -20.47
C THR A 139 -0.13 -3.05 -19.12
N ILE A 140 -0.10 -1.73 -18.90
CA ILE A 140 -0.66 -1.07 -17.71
C ILE A 140 -1.96 -0.31 -18.04
N ASP A 141 -2.64 -0.66 -19.13
CA ASP A 141 -3.76 0.13 -19.66
C ASP A 141 -4.95 0.22 -18.71
N LYS A 142 -5.23 -0.84 -17.93
CA LYS A 142 -6.32 -0.82 -16.94
C LYS A 142 -6.02 0.16 -15.82
N PHE A 143 -4.76 0.22 -15.38
CA PHE A 143 -4.29 1.21 -14.42
C PHE A 143 -4.35 2.62 -15.00
N VAL A 144 -3.86 2.84 -16.23
CA VAL A 144 -3.92 4.15 -16.89
C VAL A 144 -5.37 4.61 -17.05
N ASN A 145 -6.27 3.74 -17.50
CA ASN A 145 -7.69 4.08 -17.62
C ASN A 145 -8.32 4.42 -16.26
N GLY A 146 -8.09 3.60 -15.23
CA GLY A 146 -8.57 3.91 -13.87
C GLY A 146 -8.03 5.25 -13.35
N LEU A 147 -6.77 5.57 -13.63
CA LEU A 147 -6.14 6.83 -13.29
C LEU A 147 -6.81 8.00 -14.00
N GLU A 148 -6.97 7.92 -15.33
CA GLU A 148 -7.52 9.00 -16.13
C GLU A 148 -9.01 9.24 -15.84
N GLN A 149 -9.79 8.19 -15.60
CA GLN A 149 -11.21 8.30 -15.27
C GLN A 149 -11.45 8.88 -13.87
N ARG A 150 -10.53 8.65 -12.92
CA ARG A 150 -10.67 9.14 -11.53
C ARG A 150 -9.99 10.48 -11.31
N TYR A 151 -8.73 10.63 -11.73
CA TYR A 151 -7.89 11.80 -11.49
C TYR A 151 -7.81 12.75 -12.69
N GLY A 152 -8.38 12.39 -13.84
CA GLY A 152 -8.29 13.13 -15.08
C GLY A 152 -7.05 12.77 -15.90
N LYS A 153 -7.17 12.89 -17.23
CA LYS A 153 -6.11 12.60 -18.21
C LYS A 153 -4.77 13.22 -17.82
N ALA A 154 -3.68 12.46 -17.92
CA ALA A 154 -2.35 12.97 -17.63
C ALA A 154 -1.87 13.91 -18.74
N ALA A 155 -1.45 15.12 -18.38
CA ALA A 155 -0.97 16.12 -19.34
C ALA A 155 0.48 15.86 -19.80
N ASN A 156 1.29 15.25 -18.95
CA ASN A 156 2.70 14.97 -19.16
C ASN A 156 3.20 13.95 -18.13
N LEU A 157 4.45 13.51 -18.23
CA LEU A 157 5.03 12.52 -17.32
C LEU A 157 5.00 12.95 -15.84
N PRO A 158 5.43 14.16 -15.43
CA PRO A 158 5.27 14.59 -14.03
C PRO A 158 3.83 14.51 -13.52
N ASP A 159 2.85 14.86 -14.38
CA ASP A 159 1.43 14.76 -14.06
C ASP A 159 0.96 13.31 -13.91
N PHE A 160 1.41 12.42 -14.79
CA PHE A 160 1.16 10.99 -14.67
C PHE A 160 1.75 10.43 -13.37
N LEU A 161 3.03 10.70 -13.08
CA LEU A 161 3.71 10.14 -11.92
C LEU A 161 3.09 10.58 -10.59
N ARG A 162 2.76 11.86 -10.41
CA ARG A 162 2.11 12.32 -9.17
C ARG A 162 0.73 11.68 -8.96
N LYS A 163 -0.03 11.47 -10.05
CA LYS A 163 -1.32 10.75 -10.02
C LYS A 163 -1.14 9.27 -9.70
N SER A 164 -0.13 8.63 -10.30
CA SER A 164 0.20 7.22 -10.05
C SER A 164 0.59 6.99 -8.59
N GLN A 165 1.42 7.84 -7.97
CA GLN A 165 1.78 7.68 -6.56
C GLN A 165 0.57 7.84 -5.62
N ALA A 166 -0.34 8.79 -5.90
CA ALA A 166 -1.58 8.93 -5.13
C ALA A 166 -2.48 7.69 -5.28
N MET A 167 -2.71 7.24 -6.52
CA MET A 167 -3.52 6.06 -6.80
C MET A 167 -2.94 4.77 -6.19
N ASN A 168 -1.61 4.60 -6.26
CA ASN A 168 -0.92 3.47 -5.65
C ASN A 168 -1.02 3.49 -4.12
N TYR A 169 -0.89 4.67 -3.49
CA TYR A 169 -1.11 4.83 -2.05
C TYR A 169 -2.55 4.45 -1.67
N GLU A 170 -3.53 5.02 -2.35
CA GLU A 170 -4.95 4.81 -2.06
C GLU A 170 -5.35 3.34 -2.22
N ALA A 171 -5.00 2.73 -3.35
CA ALA A 171 -5.42 1.38 -3.69
C ALA A 171 -4.81 0.35 -2.74
N GLN A 172 -3.54 0.52 -2.36
CA GLN A 172 -2.89 -0.40 -1.42
C GLN A 172 -3.36 -0.21 0.01
N ARG A 173 -3.51 1.04 0.46
CA ARG A 173 -4.09 1.32 1.77
C ARG A 173 -5.47 0.64 1.90
N ALA A 174 -6.32 0.79 0.89
CA ALA A 174 -7.67 0.21 0.90
C ALA A 174 -7.67 -1.31 0.97
N MET A 175 -6.76 -2.01 0.28
CA MET A 175 -6.64 -3.46 0.36
C MET A 175 -6.33 -3.92 1.79
N PHE A 176 -5.28 -3.36 2.40
CA PHE A 176 -4.88 -3.78 3.74
C PHE A 176 -5.88 -3.35 4.83
N GLU A 177 -6.44 -2.15 4.73
CA GLU A 177 -7.50 -1.67 5.64
C GLU A 177 -8.73 -2.58 5.58
N ALA A 178 -9.13 -3.03 4.39
CA ALA A 178 -10.27 -3.94 4.21
C ALA A 178 -10.07 -5.27 4.96
N TYR A 179 -8.92 -5.90 4.78
CA TYR A 179 -8.57 -7.15 5.46
C TYR A 179 -8.38 -6.96 6.98
N GLY A 180 -7.82 -5.83 7.41
CA GLY A 180 -7.71 -5.46 8.83
C GLY A 180 -9.07 -5.27 9.50
N ARG A 181 -10.01 -4.61 8.81
CA ARG A 181 -11.37 -4.37 9.31
C ARG A 181 -12.17 -5.66 9.46
N ASN A 182 -12.08 -6.55 8.48
CA ASN A 182 -12.89 -7.76 8.42
C ASN A 182 -12.29 -8.92 9.25
N LYS A 183 -11.28 -8.68 10.10
CA LYS A 183 -10.82 -9.67 11.08
C LYS A 183 -12.01 -10.22 11.89
N TYR A 184 -12.24 -11.53 12.05
CA TYR A 184 -11.57 -12.69 11.45
C TYR A 184 -12.43 -13.39 10.37
N ALA A 185 -13.43 -12.70 9.80
CA ALA A 185 -14.06 -13.16 8.57
C ALA A 185 -13.04 -13.17 7.41
N SER A 186 -12.11 -12.22 7.43
CA SER A 186 -10.82 -12.30 6.74
C SER A 186 -9.74 -12.84 7.67
N THR A 187 -8.95 -13.78 7.19
CA THR A 187 -7.88 -14.44 7.95
C THR A 187 -6.48 -14.11 7.43
N GLY A 188 -6.37 -13.37 6.32
CA GLY A 188 -5.08 -12.87 5.83
C GLY A 188 -5.09 -12.42 4.36
N VAL A 189 -4.15 -11.56 4.01
CA VAL A 189 -3.84 -11.18 2.62
C VAL A 189 -2.33 -11.14 2.44
N ILE A 190 -1.87 -11.65 1.30
CA ILE A 190 -0.50 -11.49 0.84
C ILE A 190 -0.51 -10.60 -0.39
N GLN A 191 0.13 -9.44 -0.26
CA GLN A 191 0.36 -8.51 -1.36
C GLN A 191 1.17 -9.20 -2.45
N TRP A 192 0.64 -9.18 -3.68
CA TRP A 192 1.32 -9.60 -4.89
C TRP A 192 1.96 -8.39 -5.58
N MET A 193 3.23 -8.11 -5.36
CA MET A 193 4.24 -8.76 -4.51
C MET A 193 4.87 -7.70 -3.58
N LEU A 194 5.74 -8.17 -2.69
CA LEU A 194 6.58 -7.29 -1.88
C LEU A 194 7.54 -6.46 -2.76
N ASN A 195 8.22 -7.14 -3.69
CA ASN A 195 9.25 -6.58 -4.56
C ASN A 195 9.42 -7.40 -5.85
N ASN A 196 10.27 -6.93 -6.76
CA ASN A 196 10.61 -7.59 -8.02
C ASN A 196 12.08 -7.98 -8.11
N ALA A 197 12.36 -9.02 -8.90
CA ALA A 197 13.73 -9.49 -9.20
C ALA A 197 14.44 -8.67 -10.30
N TRP A 198 13.78 -7.65 -10.85
CA TRP A 198 14.25 -6.80 -11.94
C TRP A 198 13.45 -5.48 -11.99
N PRO A 199 13.90 -4.44 -12.73
CA PRO A 199 13.14 -3.21 -12.90
C PRO A 199 11.79 -3.50 -13.57
N SER A 200 10.70 -3.07 -12.94
CA SER A 200 9.34 -3.43 -13.38
C SER A 200 8.32 -2.36 -12.99
N LEU A 201 7.17 -2.37 -13.66
CA LEU A 201 6.05 -1.45 -13.47
C LEU A 201 4.88 -2.03 -12.66
N ILE A 202 4.99 -3.28 -12.19
CA ILE A 202 3.88 -3.98 -11.54
C ILE A 202 4.26 -4.56 -10.19
N TRP A 203 3.27 -4.73 -9.31
CA TRP A 203 3.31 -5.68 -8.21
C TRP A 203 4.46 -5.52 -7.21
N HIS A 204 4.88 -4.31 -6.88
CA HIS A 204 5.91 -4.11 -5.86
C HIS A 204 5.53 -3.00 -4.91
N LEU A 205 5.97 -3.09 -3.66
CA LEU A 205 5.87 -1.98 -2.70
C LEU A 205 7.08 -1.06 -2.85
N TYR A 206 8.27 -1.64 -2.95
CA TYR A 206 9.51 -0.95 -3.31
C TYR A 206 10.11 -1.57 -4.57
N ASP A 207 10.72 -0.73 -5.40
CA ASP A 207 11.23 -1.18 -6.69
C ASP A 207 12.54 -1.99 -6.58
N TYR A 208 13.07 -2.42 -7.73
CA TYR A 208 14.32 -3.18 -7.83
C TYR A 208 15.52 -2.47 -7.19
N TYR A 209 15.51 -1.14 -7.13
CA TYR A 209 16.56 -0.32 -6.53
C TYR A 209 16.30 -0.03 -5.05
N LEU A 210 15.31 -0.71 -4.43
CA LEU A 210 14.91 -0.55 -3.03
C LEU A 210 14.30 0.82 -2.71
N VAL A 211 13.78 1.53 -3.73
CA VAL A 211 13.09 2.81 -3.54
C VAL A 211 11.62 2.54 -3.19
N PRO A 212 11.13 2.96 -2.01
CA PRO A 212 9.73 2.79 -1.64
C PRO A 212 8.83 3.77 -2.41
N SER A 213 7.72 3.25 -2.94
CA SER A 213 6.70 4.04 -3.66
C SER A 213 5.55 4.46 -2.76
N GLY A 214 4.57 5.21 -3.30
CA GLY A 214 3.29 5.47 -2.63
C GLY A 214 2.58 4.18 -2.19
N ALA A 215 2.73 3.07 -2.93
CA ALA A 215 2.19 1.75 -2.53
C ALA A 215 2.80 1.25 -1.21
N PHE A 216 4.11 1.43 -1.00
CA PHE A 216 4.77 1.08 0.25
C PHE A 216 4.18 1.86 1.42
N PHE A 217 4.02 3.17 1.26
CA PHE A 217 3.54 4.03 2.35
C PHE A 217 2.03 3.89 2.61
N GLY A 218 1.22 3.61 1.59
CA GLY A 218 -0.18 3.23 1.76
C GLY A 218 -0.32 1.92 2.53
N THR A 219 0.51 0.91 2.20
CA THR A 219 0.59 -0.36 2.96
C THR A 219 1.05 -0.13 4.39
N LYS A 220 2.12 0.65 4.59
CA LYS A 220 2.67 0.97 5.91
C LYS A 220 1.64 1.66 6.81
N LYS A 221 0.87 2.60 6.25
CA LYS A 221 -0.22 3.30 6.95
C LYS A 221 -1.31 2.32 7.39
N ALA A 222 -1.80 1.49 6.46
CA ALA A 222 -2.86 0.51 6.75
C ALA A 222 -2.45 -0.60 7.73
N CYS A 223 -1.14 -0.88 7.85
CA CYS A 223 -0.58 -1.91 8.73
C CYS A 223 -0.08 -1.37 10.08
N GLU A 224 -0.43 -0.13 10.45
CA GLU A 224 -0.26 0.36 11.83
C GLU A 224 -0.92 -0.61 12.83
N GLN A 225 -0.27 -0.88 13.96
CA GLN A 225 -0.76 -1.88 14.92
C GLN A 225 -1.97 -1.39 15.73
N LEU A 226 -2.14 -0.09 15.90
CA LEU A 226 -3.37 0.53 16.40
C LEU A 226 -3.76 1.60 15.41
N HIS A 227 -4.77 1.33 14.59
CA HIS A 227 -5.00 2.09 13.35
C HIS A 227 -6.44 2.56 13.23
N VAL A 228 -6.64 3.81 12.81
CA VAL A 228 -7.96 4.35 12.45
C VAL A 228 -8.11 4.44 10.93
N GLN A 229 -9.25 4.00 10.43
CA GLN A 229 -9.49 3.85 9.01
C GLN A 229 -10.94 4.13 8.60
N TYR A 230 -11.11 4.48 7.33
CA TYR A 230 -12.38 4.70 6.65
C TYR A 230 -12.78 3.47 5.83
N SER A 231 -14.06 3.12 5.87
CA SER A 231 -14.65 2.01 5.14
C SER A 231 -15.33 2.50 3.86
N TYR A 232 -14.82 2.10 2.69
CA TYR A 232 -15.33 2.55 1.39
C TYR A 232 -16.69 1.95 0.96
N ASP A 233 -17.14 0.86 1.58
CA ASP A 233 -18.40 0.17 1.29
C ASP A 233 -19.61 0.85 1.95
N ASP A 234 -19.46 1.28 3.20
CA ASP A 234 -20.55 1.83 3.99
C ASP A 234 -20.30 3.22 4.55
N ASN A 235 -19.09 3.78 4.40
CA ASN A 235 -18.65 5.09 4.91
C ASN A 235 -18.43 5.16 6.44
N SER A 236 -18.27 4.02 7.11
CA SER A 236 -17.97 4.01 8.55
C SER A 236 -16.50 4.28 8.85
N VAL A 237 -16.24 4.75 10.07
CA VAL A 237 -14.91 4.82 10.67
C VAL A 237 -14.73 3.57 11.54
N ALA A 238 -13.65 2.84 11.31
CA ALA A 238 -13.27 1.66 12.08
C ALA A 238 -11.89 1.85 12.72
N ILE A 239 -11.66 1.11 13.79
CA ILE A 239 -10.37 1.01 14.47
C ILE A 239 -9.94 -0.44 14.46
N VAL A 240 -8.69 -0.69 14.09
CA VAL A 240 -8.07 -2.02 14.15
C VAL A 240 -7.00 -1.99 15.24
N ASN A 241 -7.08 -2.94 16.15
CA ASN A 241 -6.06 -3.22 17.15
C ASN A 241 -5.40 -4.56 16.80
N GLY A 242 -4.14 -4.53 16.40
CA GLY A 242 -3.28 -5.71 16.18
C GLY A 242 -2.39 -6.06 17.38
N HIS A 243 -2.45 -5.30 18.48
CA HIS A 243 -1.71 -5.64 19.69
C HIS A 243 -2.39 -6.77 20.47
N SER A 244 -1.59 -7.52 21.24
CA SER A 244 -2.06 -8.51 22.21
C SER A 244 -2.64 -7.91 23.50
N GLN A 245 -2.76 -6.58 23.59
CA GLN A 245 -3.37 -5.87 24.71
C GLN A 245 -4.60 -5.08 24.26
N SER A 246 -5.54 -4.86 25.18
CA SER A 246 -6.70 -4.00 24.97
C SER A 246 -6.34 -2.54 25.26
N PHE A 247 -7.06 -1.59 24.66
CA PHE A 247 -6.92 -0.16 24.92
C PHE A 247 -8.25 0.43 25.37
N SER A 248 -8.23 1.29 26.38
CA SER A 248 -9.42 1.93 26.94
C SER A 248 -9.37 3.45 26.77
N GLY A 249 -10.53 4.08 26.63
CA GLY A 249 -10.66 5.53 26.54
C GLY A 249 -10.01 6.14 25.30
N LEU A 250 -9.88 5.36 24.22
CA LEU A 250 -9.39 5.87 22.94
C LEU A 250 -10.38 6.89 22.40
N LYS A 251 -9.88 8.07 22.02
CA LYS A 251 -10.67 9.10 21.35
C LYS A 251 -10.43 9.05 19.85
N VAL A 252 -11.45 8.73 19.08
CA VAL A 252 -11.45 8.80 17.62
C VAL A 252 -12.21 10.05 17.17
N LYS A 253 -11.65 10.79 16.22
CA LYS A 253 -12.27 11.96 15.60
C LYS A 253 -12.18 11.85 14.08
N ALA A 254 -13.28 12.12 13.41
CA ALA A 254 -13.36 12.34 11.97
C ALA A 254 -13.65 13.82 11.70
N THR A 255 -12.95 14.40 10.74
CA THR A 255 -13.21 15.78 10.27
C THR A 255 -13.22 15.78 8.75
N ILE A 256 -14.29 16.27 8.16
CA ILE A 256 -14.50 16.35 6.73
C ILE A 256 -14.23 17.77 6.29
N TYR A 257 -13.36 17.93 5.31
CA TYR A 257 -12.96 19.19 4.72
C TYR A 257 -13.36 19.24 3.26
N ASP A 258 -13.86 20.38 2.81
CA ASP A 258 -14.04 20.66 1.39
C ASP A 258 -12.68 20.73 0.67
N ILE A 259 -12.67 20.79 -0.66
CA ILE A 259 -11.43 20.84 -1.46
C ILE A 259 -10.56 22.08 -1.14
N ASP A 260 -11.18 23.14 -0.63
CA ASP A 260 -10.51 24.39 -0.21
C ASP A 260 -10.04 24.37 1.26
N ALA A 261 -10.00 23.19 1.88
CA ALA A 261 -9.59 22.92 3.26
C ALA A 261 -10.51 23.53 4.34
N LYS A 262 -11.73 23.96 3.99
CA LYS A 262 -12.73 24.38 4.99
C LYS A 262 -13.40 23.17 5.61
N GLU A 263 -13.51 23.16 6.94
CA GLU A 263 -14.26 22.14 7.66
C GLU A 263 -15.76 22.21 7.29
N LYS A 264 -16.34 21.04 7.03
CA LYS A 264 -17.75 20.86 6.65
C LYS A 264 -18.53 20.09 7.70
N ALA A 265 -17.90 19.11 8.33
CA ALA A 265 -18.48 18.30 9.39
C ALA A 265 -17.38 17.70 10.27
N SER A 266 -17.71 17.42 11.51
CA SER A 266 -16.85 16.65 12.42
C SER A 266 -17.70 15.78 13.34
N GLN A 267 -17.15 14.63 13.72
CA GLN A 267 -17.74 13.70 14.67
C GLN A 267 -16.63 13.03 15.47
N ASP A 268 -16.85 12.85 16.77
CA ASP A 268 -15.93 12.13 17.64
C ASP A 268 -16.65 11.14 18.56
N LEU A 269 -15.90 10.13 19.00
CA LEU A 269 -16.34 9.11 19.94
C LEU A 269 -15.17 8.70 20.84
N THR A 270 -15.47 8.42 22.10
CA THR A 270 -14.55 7.71 22.99
C THR A 270 -15.03 6.27 23.14
N LEU A 271 -14.12 5.31 22.97
CA LEU A 271 -14.42 3.88 23.09
C LEU A 271 -13.22 3.08 23.59
N ASP A 272 -13.52 1.85 24.00
CA ASP A 272 -12.54 0.82 24.31
C ASP A 272 -12.44 -0.15 23.14
N ILE A 273 -11.25 -0.71 22.91
CA ILE A 273 -11.01 -1.73 21.88
C ILE A 273 -10.29 -2.94 22.49
N PRO A 274 -10.84 -4.16 22.33
CA PRO A 274 -10.17 -5.39 22.77
C PRO A 274 -8.84 -5.64 22.04
N SER A 275 -7.98 -6.47 22.62
CA SER A 275 -6.78 -7.01 21.96
C SER A 275 -7.12 -7.76 20.67
N ASP A 276 -6.26 -7.66 19.66
CA ASP A 276 -6.37 -8.31 18.34
C ASP A 276 -7.80 -8.30 17.76
N SER A 277 -8.37 -7.10 17.58
CA SER A 277 -9.77 -6.92 17.19
C SER A 277 -9.96 -5.79 16.19
N SER A 278 -11.14 -5.73 15.58
CA SER A 278 -11.61 -4.57 14.84
C SER A 278 -12.98 -4.12 15.34
N VAL A 279 -13.16 -2.81 15.52
CA VAL A 279 -14.39 -2.20 15.99
C VAL A 279 -14.80 -1.07 15.06
N ARG A 280 -16.07 -1.07 14.65
CA ARG A 280 -16.69 0.07 13.96
C ARG A 280 -17.05 1.12 15.00
N ALA A 281 -16.48 2.31 14.89
CA ALA A 281 -16.71 3.41 15.84
C ALA A 281 -18.04 4.11 15.53
N PHE A 282 -18.18 4.66 14.32
CA PHE A 282 -19.41 5.31 13.88
C PHE A 282 -19.48 5.43 12.36
N GLN A 283 -20.68 5.71 11.88
CA GLN A 283 -20.98 6.04 10.50
C GLN A 283 -20.71 7.52 10.24
N LEU A 284 -20.04 7.90 9.15
CA LEU A 284 -19.90 9.31 8.79
C LEU A 284 -21.28 9.93 8.44
N PRO A 285 -21.50 11.22 8.75
CA PRO A 285 -22.74 11.89 8.41
C PRO A 285 -22.88 12.02 6.89
N LYS A 286 -24.13 12.01 6.41
CA LYS A 286 -24.42 12.36 5.01
C LYS A 286 -24.08 13.82 4.79
N LEU A 287 -23.36 14.12 3.72
CA LEU A 287 -22.90 15.46 3.40
C LEU A 287 -23.85 16.14 2.41
N GLU A 288 -24.15 17.40 2.67
CA GLU A 288 -24.81 18.31 1.74
C GLU A 288 -23.86 19.47 1.41
N ASN A 289 -23.93 19.98 0.18
CA ASN A 289 -23.17 21.17 -0.25
C ASN A 289 -21.64 21.04 -0.03
N ILE A 290 -21.04 19.97 -0.55
CA ILE A 290 -19.59 19.75 -0.58
C ILE A 290 -19.13 19.60 -2.03
N SER A 291 -17.88 19.96 -2.34
CA SER A 291 -17.32 19.75 -3.67
C SER A 291 -17.29 18.27 -4.05
N PRO A 292 -17.32 17.92 -5.36
CA PRO A 292 -17.29 16.55 -5.82
C PRO A 292 -16.12 15.73 -5.27
N THR A 293 -14.97 16.37 -5.08
CA THR A 293 -13.79 15.82 -4.41
C THR A 293 -13.55 16.57 -3.10
N TYR A 294 -13.27 15.84 -2.02
CA TYR A 294 -13.11 16.42 -0.68
C TYR A 294 -12.13 15.59 0.16
N PHE A 295 -11.76 16.08 1.35
CA PHE A 295 -10.86 15.38 2.25
C PHE A 295 -11.57 14.90 3.52
N LEU A 296 -11.14 13.75 4.04
CA LEU A 296 -11.50 13.25 5.36
C LEU A 296 -10.22 13.04 6.15
N LYS A 297 -10.12 13.66 7.33
CA LYS A 297 -9.05 13.39 8.30
C LYS A 297 -9.60 12.59 9.47
N LEU A 298 -8.93 11.49 9.77
CA LEU A 298 -9.15 10.67 10.95
C LEU A 298 -8.00 10.86 11.93
N GLU A 299 -8.32 10.97 13.21
CA GLU A 299 -7.35 11.03 14.30
C GLU A 299 -7.77 10.05 15.40
N LEU A 300 -6.83 9.26 15.88
CA LEU A 300 -6.97 8.39 17.04
C LEU A 300 -5.99 8.81 18.12
N ARG A 301 -6.51 9.04 19.32
CA ARG A 301 -5.71 9.49 20.46
C ARG A 301 -5.87 8.59 21.66
N GLU A 302 -4.76 8.29 22.30
CA GLU A 302 -4.68 7.65 23.61
C GLU A 302 -4.16 8.68 24.60
N SER A 303 -4.93 8.96 25.66
CA SER A 303 -4.53 9.95 26.69
C SER A 303 -4.05 11.29 26.12
N GLY A 304 -4.67 11.76 25.03
CA GLY A 304 -4.34 13.01 24.35
C GLY A 304 -3.19 12.94 23.33
N LYS A 305 -2.40 11.85 23.31
CA LYS A 305 -1.32 11.61 22.33
C LYS A 305 -1.90 10.99 21.05
N SER A 306 -1.50 11.52 19.90
CA SER A 306 -1.82 10.88 18.61
C SER A 306 -1.14 9.51 18.50
N VAL A 307 -1.92 8.47 18.25
CA VAL A 307 -1.44 7.09 18.05
C VAL A 307 -1.66 6.61 16.62
N SER A 308 -2.61 7.21 15.90
CA SER A 308 -2.81 7.02 14.47
C SER A 308 -3.53 8.23 13.89
N ASP A 309 -3.18 8.59 12.66
CA ASP A 309 -3.87 9.58 11.84
C ASP A 309 -3.89 9.13 10.39
N ASN A 310 -4.94 9.50 9.67
CA ASN A 310 -5.14 9.04 8.30
C ASN A 310 -5.97 10.07 7.51
N ILE A 311 -5.50 10.44 6.32
CA ILE A 311 -6.19 11.40 5.44
C ILE A 311 -6.61 10.71 4.15
N TYR A 312 -7.89 10.83 3.81
CA TYR A 312 -8.49 10.33 2.58
C TYR A 312 -8.87 11.49 1.68
N TRP A 313 -8.77 11.30 0.37
CA TRP A 313 -9.37 12.15 -0.65
C TRP A 313 -10.52 11.35 -1.26
N LEU A 314 -11.74 11.80 -1.02
CA LEU A 314 -12.95 11.06 -1.33
C LEU A 314 -13.74 11.78 -2.42
N SER A 315 -14.62 11.02 -3.07
CA SER A 315 -15.54 11.55 -4.05
C SER A 315 -16.99 11.41 -3.59
N THR A 316 -17.82 12.36 -3.98
CA THR A 316 -19.29 12.25 -3.86
C THR A 316 -19.89 11.26 -4.88
N LYS A 317 -19.15 10.96 -5.96
CA LYS A 317 -19.49 9.93 -6.94
C LYS A 317 -18.75 8.63 -6.56
N PRO A 318 -19.44 7.50 -6.37
CA PRO A 318 -18.77 6.25 -6.04
C PRO A 318 -18.11 5.61 -7.28
N ASP A 319 -17.03 4.87 -7.04
CA ASP A 319 -16.60 3.81 -7.95
C ASP A 319 -17.67 2.69 -7.97
N VAL A 320 -18.03 2.16 -9.13
CA VAL A 320 -19.01 1.07 -9.25
C VAL A 320 -18.43 -0.05 -10.08
N LEU A 321 -18.35 -1.24 -9.50
CA LEU A 321 -17.82 -2.45 -10.11
C LEU A 321 -18.84 -3.02 -11.10
N ASP A 322 -18.36 -3.48 -12.24
CA ASP A 322 -19.14 -4.13 -13.28
C ASP A 322 -18.91 -5.65 -13.23
N TRP A 323 -19.55 -6.28 -12.24
CA TRP A 323 -19.49 -7.71 -12.01
C TRP A 323 -20.01 -8.53 -13.18
N ALA A 324 -20.98 -7.99 -13.93
CA ALA A 324 -21.60 -8.69 -15.06
C ALA A 324 -20.62 -8.91 -16.21
N ASN A 325 -19.63 -8.02 -16.37
CA ASN A 325 -18.61 -8.10 -17.42
C ASN A 325 -17.24 -8.56 -16.90
N LYS A 326 -17.17 -9.13 -15.68
CA LYS A 326 -15.95 -9.75 -15.16
C LYS A 326 -15.67 -11.06 -15.91
N LEU A 327 -14.56 -11.10 -16.65
CA LEU A 327 -14.21 -12.26 -17.50
C LEU A 327 -13.24 -13.25 -16.85
N ASP A 328 -12.44 -12.81 -15.89
CA ASP A 328 -11.43 -13.64 -15.25
C ASP A 328 -11.16 -13.22 -13.79
N THR A 329 -10.11 -13.75 -13.17
CA THR A 329 -9.65 -13.40 -11.83
C THR A 329 -8.67 -12.23 -11.81
N VAL A 330 -8.21 -11.72 -12.94
CA VAL A 330 -7.17 -10.67 -13.00
C VAL A 330 -7.73 -9.31 -12.63
N TYR A 331 -8.92 -9.00 -13.11
CA TYR A 331 -9.49 -7.67 -13.05
C TYR A 331 -11.01 -7.74 -12.93
N THR A 332 -11.59 -6.77 -12.23
CA THR A 332 -13.03 -6.53 -12.27
C THR A 332 -13.28 -5.15 -12.88
N PRO A 333 -13.99 -5.05 -14.03
CA PRO A 333 -14.28 -3.78 -14.65
C PRO A 333 -15.06 -2.82 -13.76
N GLN A 334 -15.04 -1.53 -14.13
CA GLN A 334 -15.87 -0.50 -13.51
C GLN A 334 -16.90 0.01 -14.51
N SER A 335 -18.15 0.16 -14.07
CA SER A 335 -19.22 0.83 -14.81
C SER A 335 -19.31 2.33 -14.48
N ALA A 336 -18.78 2.73 -13.31
CA ALA A 336 -18.61 4.12 -12.94
C ALA A 336 -17.33 4.32 -12.11
N TYR A 337 -16.82 5.56 -12.16
CA TYR A 337 -15.56 5.96 -11.52
C TYR A 337 -15.82 7.11 -10.56
N ALA A 338 -15.15 7.07 -9.41
CA ALA A 338 -15.08 8.19 -8.48
C ALA A 338 -14.48 9.42 -9.16
N ASP A 339 -15.01 10.61 -8.88
CA ASP A 339 -14.48 11.86 -9.41
C ASP A 339 -13.51 12.50 -8.42
N LEU A 340 -12.22 12.32 -8.68
CA LEU A 340 -11.09 12.93 -7.96
C LEU A 340 -10.41 14.03 -8.78
N THR A 341 -11.02 14.46 -9.91
CA THR A 341 -10.43 15.47 -10.80
C THR A 341 -10.29 16.83 -10.12
N GLY A 342 -11.07 17.10 -9.07
CA GLY A 342 -10.99 18.29 -8.23
C GLY A 342 -9.61 18.49 -7.59
N LEU A 343 -8.83 17.42 -7.38
CA LEU A 343 -7.45 17.53 -6.88
C LEU A 343 -6.56 18.37 -7.81
N ASN A 344 -6.82 18.39 -9.13
CA ASN A 344 -6.03 19.21 -10.07
C ASN A 344 -6.29 20.72 -9.92
N SER A 345 -7.35 21.11 -9.20
CA SER A 345 -7.69 22.50 -8.90
C SER A 345 -7.10 23.00 -7.58
N LEU A 346 -6.38 22.14 -6.83
CA LEU A 346 -5.77 22.52 -5.57
C LEU A 346 -4.84 23.72 -5.77
N LYS A 347 -5.07 24.77 -4.99
CA LYS A 347 -4.20 25.95 -4.98
C LYS A 347 -2.79 25.54 -4.55
N PRO A 348 -1.74 26.18 -5.09
CA PRO A 348 -0.37 25.92 -4.64
C PRO A 348 -0.24 26.06 -3.12
N ALA A 349 0.25 25.00 -2.46
CA ALA A 349 0.47 25.02 -1.02
C ALA A 349 1.86 25.58 -0.67
N LYS A 350 1.96 26.18 0.51
CA LYS A 350 3.22 26.67 1.05
C LYS A 350 3.68 25.71 2.13
N VAL A 351 4.86 25.11 1.96
CA VAL A 351 5.47 24.28 3.00
C VAL A 351 6.82 24.84 3.45
N THR A 352 7.15 24.66 4.71
CA THR A 352 8.51 24.88 5.23
C THR A 352 9.14 23.54 5.57
N LEU A 353 10.43 23.42 5.28
CA LEU A 353 11.22 22.22 5.47
C LEU A 353 12.39 22.55 6.39
N ARG A 354 12.56 21.79 7.46
CA ARG A 354 13.76 21.80 8.31
C ARG A 354 14.27 20.37 8.45
N ALA A 355 15.57 20.19 8.44
CA ALA A 355 16.15 18.87 8.62
C ALA A 355 17.47 18.93 9.37
N THR A 356 17.75 17.89 10.15
CA THR A 356 18.99 17.68 10.88
C THR A 356 19.42 16.23 10.75
N ALA A 357 20.71 16.01 10.50
CA ALA A 357 21.29 14.67 10.49
C ALA A 357 22.04 14.40 11.80
N SER A 358 21.97 13.17 12.27
CA SER A 358 22.72 12.64 13.42
C SER A 358 23.18 11.22 13.12
N ARG A 359 24.14 10.73 13.91
CA ARG A 359 24.65 9.36 13.80
C ARG A 359 24.26 8.55 15.04
N GLU A 360 23.76 7.34 14.82
CA GLU A 360 23.42 6.37 15.86
C GLU A 360 24.12 5.03 15.57
N GLY A 361 25.32 4.85 16.14
CA GLY A 361 26.16 3.69 15.85
C GLY A 361 26.59 3.67 14.38
N THR A 362 26.23 2.62 13.64
CA THR A 362 26.50 2.50 12.20
C THR A 362 25.45 3.22 11.34
N ALA A 363 24.33 3.68 11.90
CA ALA A 363 23.30 4.34 11.12
C ALA A 363 23.44 5.86 11.10
N GLN A 364 23.05 6.47 9.98
CA GLN A 364 22.67 7.86 9.90
C GLN A 364 21.16 7.99 10.12
N VAL A 365 20.76 8.99 10.88
CA VAL A 365 19.36 9.34 11.12
C VAL A 365 19.14 10.78 10.68
N VAL A 366 18.17 11.00 9.80
CA VAL A 366 17.76 12.33 9.34
C VAL A 366 16.39 12.63 9.93
N HIS A 367 16.33 13.62 10.82
CA HIS A 367 15.08 14.15 11.33
C HIS A 367 14.62 15.31 10.46
N VAL A 368 13.36 15.27 10.04
CA VAL A 368 12.73 16.22 9.13
C VAL A 368 11.46 16.76 9.77
N VAL A 369 11.31 18.09 9.76
CA VAL A 369 10.08 18.77 10.15
C VAL A 369 9.51 19.46 8.91
N VAL A 370 8.31 19.05 8.52
CA VAL A 370 7.54 19.69 7.45
C VAL A 370 6.35 20.39 8.07
N GLN A 371 6.10 21.64 7.69
CA GLN A 371 4.94 22.39 8.15
C GLN A 371 4.24 23.07 6.97
N ASN A 372 2.92 23.13 7.00
CA ASN A 372 2.09 23.85 6.04
C ASN A 372 1.57 25.16 6.68
N PRO A 373 2.32 26.28 6.63
CA PRO A 373 1.82 27.58 7.08
C PRO A 373 0.82 28.23 6.09
N GLY A 374 0.49 27.56 4.99
CA GLY A 374 -0.43 28.06 3.98
C GLY A 374 -1.90 27.90 4.36
N ASN A 375 -2.77 28.12 3.37
CA ASN A 375 -4.23 28.01 3.45
C ASN A 375 -4.80 26.98 2.47
N SER A 376 -3.94 26.18 1.84
CA SER A 376 -4.30 25.08 0.93
C SER A 376 -3.71 23.80 1.51
N VAL A 377 -4.37 22.65 1.30
CA VAL A 377 -3.81 21.35 1.69
C VAL A 377 -2.49 21.13 0.94
N ALA A 378 -1.41 20.79 1.65
CA ALA A 378 -0.21 20.28 1.02
C ALA A 378 -0.39 18.77 0.80
N PHE A 379 -0.78 18.40 -0.41
CA PHE A 379 -1.26 17.05 -0.71
C PHE A 379 -0.13 16.14 -1.21
N MET A 380 -0.03 14.93 -0.67
CA MET A 380 0.98 13.91 -1.03
C MET A 380 2.42 14.44 -0.98
N VAL A 381 2.83 14.98 0.18
CA VAL A 381 4.20 15.42 0.46
C VAL A 381 5.14 14.22 0.47
N HIS A 382 6.05 14.22 -0.49
CA HIS A 382 7.07 13.21 -0.69
C HIS A 382 8.45 13.74 -0.30
N LEU A 383 9.17 12.94 0.49
CA LEU A 383 10.53 13.19 0.95
C LEU A 383 11.48 12.18 0.29
N ARG A 384 12.55 12.70 -0.32
CA ARG A 384 13.58 11.92 -0.98
C ARG A 384 14.95 12.31 -0.45
N LEU A 385 15.78 11.32 -0.13
CA LEU A 385 17.19 11.52 0.21
C LEU A 385 18.07 11.00 -0.91
N ALA A 386 19.00 11.81 -1.39
CA ALA A 386 19.90 11.45 -2.48
C ALA A 386 21.33 11.92 -2.21
N ASN A 387 22.30 11.24 -2.80
CA ASN A 387 23.69 11.68 -2.82
C ASN A 387 23.83 12.92 -3.72
N GLN A 388 24.36 14.03 -3.20
CA GLN A 388 24.50 15.29 -3.95
C GLN A 388 25.31 15.14 -5.25
N ASN A 389 26.35 14.29 -5.22
CA ASN A 389 27.31 14.18 -6.31
C ASN A 389 26.78 13.32 -7.46
N THR A 390 26.09 12.22 -7.13
CA THR A 390 25.59 11.26 -8.13
C THR A 390 24.12 11.45 -8.47
N SER A 391 23.38 12.24 -7.67
CA SER A 391 21.92 12.35 -7.70
C SER A 391 21.16 11.04 -7.50
N GLN A 392 21.84 9.95 -7.10
CA GLN A 392 21.22 8.66 -6.82
C GLN A 392 20.57 8.64 -5.43
N ASP A 393 19.46 7.91 -5.32
CA ASP A 393 18.76 7.68 -4.06
C ASP A 393 19.65 7.02 -3.01
N VAL A 394 19.52 7.47 -1.77
CA VAL A 394 20.10 6.78 -0.61
C VAL A 394 19.19 5.62 -0.26
N VAL A 395 19.64 4.40 -0.54
CA VAL A 395 18.88 3.16 -0.36
C VAL A 395 19.83 2.03 0.07
N PRO A 396 19.38 1.08 0.92
CA PRO A 396 18.06 1.03 1.57
C PRO A 396 17.88 2.15 2.61
N ILE A 397 16.66 2.69 2.69
CA ILE A 397 16.29 3.77 3.61
C ILE A 397 14.95 3.48 4.27
N PHE A 398 14.86 3.73 5.57
CA PHE A 398 13.69 3.44 6.38
C PHE A 398 13.09 4.73 6.92
N TRP A 399 12.05 5.21 6.25
CA TRP A 399 11.24 6.33 6.70
C TRP A 399 10.16 5.86 7.69
N ASN A 400 9.95 6.59 8.79
CA ASN A 400 8.82 6.31 9.67
C ASN A 400 7.48 6.73 9.04
N ASP A 401 7.48 7.70 8.12
CA ASP A 401 6.33 8.14 7.32
C ASP A 401 6.80 8.84 6.02
N ASN A 402 5.96 8.87 4.99
CA ASN A 402 6.22 9.56 3.71
C ASN A 402 4.91 9.61 2.89
N TYR A 403 4.85 10.40 1.82
CA TYR A 403 3.64 10.59 1.01
C TYR A 403 2.41 11.05 1.82
N PHE A 404 2.64 11.75 2.94
CA PHE A 404 1.60 12.24 3.84
C PHE A 404 0.99 13.57 3.33
N SER A 405 -0.15 13.97 3.87
CA SER A 405 -0.77 15.27 3.54
C SER A 405 -0.88 16.15 4.78
N LEU A 406 -0.79 17.47 4.60
CA LEU A 406 -0.91 18.44 5.69
C LEU A 406 -2.03 19.44 5.41
N LEU A 407 -3.00 19.55 6.31
CA LEU A 407 -3.97 20.63 6.31
C LEU A 407 -3.29 21.98 6.65
N PRO A 408 -3.95 23.12 6.37
CA PRO A 408 -3.49 24.42 6.82
C PRO A 408 -3.14 24.47 8.31
N GLY A 409 -1.93 24.95 8.62
CA GLY A 409 -1.41 25.08 9.98
C GLY A 409 -0.75 23.83 10.56
N GLU A 410 -0.86 22.67 9.90
CA GLU A 410 -0.31 21.42 10.41
C GLU A 410 1.20 21.29 10.23
N LYS A 411 1.78 20.43 11.06
CA LYS A 411 3.18 20.00 10.97
C LYS A 411 3.28 18.48 11.09
N GLN A 412 4.27 17.89 10.44
CA GLN A 412 4.64 16.49 10.59
C GLN A 412 6.14 16.37 10.84
N GLU A 413 6.49 15.49 11.76
CA GLU A 413 7.86 15.16 12.11
C GLU A 413 8.16 13.74 11.64
N VAL A 414 9.17 13.63 10.78
CA VAL A 414 9.51 12.39 10.07
C VAL A 414 11.00 12.11 10.28
N SER A 415 11.37 10.86 10.42
CA SER A 415 12.75 10.40 10.48
C SER A 415 13.04 9.37 9.39
N ALA A 416 14.21 9.49 8.76
CA ALA A 416 14.78 8.46 7.91
C ALA A 416 16.01 7.84 8.57
N ARG A 417 16.15 6.52 8.49
CA ARG A 417 17.34 5.78 8.92
C ARG A 417 17.96 5.03 7.75
N PHE A 418 19.28 5.10 7.60
CA PHE A 418 20.04 4.31 6.64
C PHE A 418 21.45 4.01 7.19
N ASP A 419 22.12 2.99 6.64
CA ASP A 419 23.45 2.59 7.12
C ASP A 419 24.53 3.52 6.54
N ALA A 420 25.35 4.09 7.43
CA ALA A 420 26.41 5.04 7.10
C ALA A 420 27.55 4.45 6.25
N THR A 421 27.65 3.12 6.16
CA THR A 421 28.63 2.43 5.31
C THR A 421 28.28 2.49 3.83
N HIS A 422 27.02 2.80 3.47
CA HIS A 422 26.67 3.13 2.10
C HIS A 422 27.25 4.51 1.79
N GLU A 423 28.04 4.63 0.71
CA GLU A 423 28.68 5.88 0.30
C GLU A 423 27.65 6.96 -0.04
N VAL A 424 27.22 7.67 0.99
CA VAL A 424 26.52 8.93 0.87
C VAL A 424 27.57 10.03 0.91
N GLY A 425 27.96 10.51 -0.27
CA GLY A 425 28.36 11.91 -0.40
C GLY A 425 27.29 12.80 0.26
N PRO A 426 27.57 14.10 0.48
CA PRO A 426 26.69 14.97 1.28
C PRO A 426 25.21 14.78 0.88
N PRO A 427 24.34 14.33 1.81
CA PRO A 427 22.99 13.95 1.43
C PRO A 427 22.14 15.19 1.19
N VAL A 428 21.39 15.18 0.09
CA VAL A 428 20.40 16.21 -0.26
C VAL A 428 19.02 15.69 0.04
N LEU A 429 18.32 16.37 0.94
CA LEU A 429 16.90 16.16 1.17
C LEU A 429 16.10 16.96 0.15
N THR A 430 15.31 16.27 -0.65
CA THR A 430 14.31 16.86 -1.56
C THR A 430 12.92 16.67 -0.96
N LEU A 431 12.10 17.72 -1.05
CA LEU A 431 10.65 17.65 -0.83
C LEU A 431 9.95 18.03 -2.14
N ASP A 432 8.97 17.24 -2.54
CA ASP A 432 7.98 17.59 -3.57
C ASP A 432 6.58 17.16 -3.11
N ALA A 433 5.53 17.70 -3.72
CA ALA A 433 4.15 17.29 -3.44
C ALA A 433 3.25 17.60 -4.65
N TRP A 434 2.01 17.12 -4.61
CA TRP A 434 1.01 17.31 -5.67
C TRP A 434 0.86 18.78 -6.12
N ASN A 435 0.82 19.69 -5.15
CA ASN A 435 0.64 21.13 -5.34
C ASN A 435 1.72 21.96 -4.64
N VAL A 436 2.92 21.41 -4.48
CA VAL A 436 4.07 22.09 -3.87
C VAL A 436 5.28 21.98 -4.82
N PRO A 437 5.89 23.11 -5.23
CA PRO A 437 7.12 23.07 -6.01
C PRO A 437 8.24 22.37 -5.25
N ARG A 438 9.11 21.67 -5.99
CA ARG A 438 10.29 20.97 -5.44
C ARG A 438 11.13 21.91 -4.59
N LYS A 439 11.53 21.46 -3.40
CA LYS A 439 12.44 22.14 -2.47
C LYS A 439 13.61 21.22 -2.13
N GLN A 440 14.77 21.79 -1.89
CA GLN A 440 15.97 21.02 -1.53
C GLN A 440 16.72 21.67 -0.37
N VAL A 441 17.29 20.84 0.48
CA VAL A 441 18.19 21.23 1.58
C VAL A 441 19.38 20.27 1.57
N VAL A 442 20.59 20.82 1.52
CA VAL A 442 21.82 20.04 1.71
C VAL A 442 22.02 19.82 3.20
N LEU A 443 22.17 18.57 3.63
CA LEU A 443 22.42 18.24 5.02
C LEU A 443 23.93 18.34 5.27
N GLY A 444 24.33 19.28 6.14
CA GLY A 444 25.72 19.41 6.57
C GLY A 444 26.08 18.34 7.62
N SER A 445 27.29 17.79 7.53
CA SER A 445 27.93 17.04 8.62
C SER A 445 28.23 18.02 9.76
N LYS A 446 27.62 17.84 10.93
CA LYS A 446 28.07 18.48 12.16
C LYS A 446 29.09 17.60 12.88
#